data_AF-A0A0N1F6P4-F1
#
_entry.id   AF-A0A0N1F6P4-F1
#
_cell.length_a   1.000
_cell.length_b   1.000
_cell.length_c   1.000
_cell.angle_alpha   90.00
_cell.angle_beta   90.00
_cell.angle_gamma   90.00
#
_symmetry.space_group_name_H-M   'P 1'
#
loop_
_entity.id
_entity.type
_entity.pdbx_description
1 polymer ?
#
loop_
_entity_poly.entity_id
_entity_poly.type
_entity_poly.pdbx_seq_one_letter_code
_entity_poly.pdbx_strand_id
1 'polypeptide(L)'
;MKHDAMRPLTISLSPKQLSRLSQAVESGAYASNSEVVRDALRLWEQREEIRALELARLKQAYDEGIASGEPVEADLAFARIRANVFGEQDA
;
A
#
# COMPACT_ATOMS: atom_id res chain seq x y z
N MET A 1 27.25 17.50 5.73
CA MET A 1 26.04 16.86 6.28
C MET A 1 26.51 15.86 7.33
N LYS A 2 26.06 15.97 8.59
CA LYS A 2 26.40 14.93 9.59
C LYS A 2 25.77 13.64 9.10
N HIS A 3 26.58 12.62 8.82
CA HIS A 3 26.08 11.26 8.72
C HIS A 3 25.49 10.93 10.09
N ASP A 4 24.17 10.89 10.19
CA ASP A 4 23.54 10.31 11.37
C ASP A 4 23.80 8.81 11.26
N ALA A 5 24.92 8.38 11.86
CA ALA A 5 25.29 6.97 11.90
C ALA A 5 24.18 6.17 12.59
N MET A 6 24.07 4.89 12.24
CA MET A 6 23.10 3.97 12.84
C MET A 6 23.15 4.06 14.38
N ARG A 7 22.04 4.45 15.00
CA ARG A 7 21.93 4.55 16.46
C ARG A 7 21.16 3.36 17.04
N PRO A 8 21.58 2.83 18.20
CA PRO A 8 20.83 1.80 18.89
C PRO A 8 19.48 2.36 19.36
N LEU A 9 18.44 1.53 19.28
CA LEU A 9 17.09 1.85 19.72
C LEU A 9 16.58 0.75 20.66
N THR A 10 16.09 1.15 21.83
CA THR A 10 15.40 0.24 22.75
C THR A 10 13.91 0.26 22.44
N ILE A 11 13.34 -0.90 22.13
CA ILE A 11 11.91 -1.06 21.83
C ILE A 11 11.32 -2.19 22.66
N SER A 12 10.04 -2.07 23.00
CA SER A 12 9.28 -3.15 23.62
C SER A 12 8.67 -4.04 22.54
N LEU A 13 8.91 -5.34 22.64
CA LEU A 13 8.33 -6.35 21.76
C LEU A 13 7.44 -7.29 22.55
N SER A 14 6.35 -7.75 21.94
CA SER A 14 5.56 -8.85 22.50
C SER A 14 6.39 -10.14 22.54
N PRO A 15 6.09 -11.08 23.44
CA PRO A 15 6.79 -12.37 23.49
C PRO A 15 6.78 -13.12 22.15
N LYS A 16 5.68 -13.02 21.40
CA LYS A 16 5.53 -13.60 20.06
C LYS A 16 6.48 -12.98 19.04
N GLN A 17 6.65 -11.66 19.06
CA GLN A 17 7.59 -10.98 18.16
C GLN A 17 9.03 -11.36 18.50
N LEU A 18 9.39 -11.37 19.78
CA LEU A 18 10.73 -11.76 20.22
C LEU A 18 11.05 -13.20 19.78
N SER A 19 10.13 -14.14 19.99
CA SER A 19 10.30 -15.54 19.55
C SER A 19 10.51 -15.66 18.04
N ARG A 20 9.79 -14.88 17.23
CA ARG A 20 9.99 -14.87 15.77
C ARG A 20 11.35 -14.31 15.37
N LEU A 21 11.81 -13.24 16.01
CA LEU A 21 13.14 -12.68 15.77
C LEU A 21 14.23 -13.71 16.11
N SER A 22 14.14 -14.33 17.28
CA SER A 22 15.09 -15.37 17.69
C SER A 22 15.12 -16.54 16.73
N GLN A 23 13.97 -17.08 16.31
CA GLN A 23 13.91 -18.18 15.34
C GLN A 23 14.57 -17.82 13.99
N ALA A 24 14.37 -16.59 13.51
CA ALA A 24 14.97 -16.12 12.27
C ALA A 24 16.51 -16.07 12.35
N VAL A 25 17.06 -15.75 13.52
CA VAL A 25 18.51 -15.77 13.76
C VAL A 25 19.02 -17.20 13.98
N GLU A 26 18.34 -18.00 14.82
CA GLU A 26 18.71 -19.39 15.14
C GLU A 26 18.71 -20.30 13.91
N SER A 27 17.81 -20.06 12.96
CA SER A 27 17.77 -20.76 11.67
C SER A 27 18.90 -20.36 10.71
N GLY A 28 19.67 -19.32 11.02
CA GLY A 28 20.72 -18.78 10.16
C GLY A 28 20.22 -17.92 9.00
N ALA A 29 18.92 -17.63 8.92
CA ALA A 29 18.36 -16.75 7.89
C ALA A 29 18.83 -15.28 8.05
N TYR A 30 19.17 -14.88 9.27
CA TYR A 30 19.70 -13.55 9.59
C TYR A 30 20.86 -13.67 10.59
N ALA A 31 21.83 -12.75 10.51
CA ALA A 31 22.97 -12.73 11.41
C ALA A 31 22.66 -12.08 12.77
N SER A 32 21.58 -11.29 12.87
CA SER A 32 21.20 -10.63 14.13
C SER A 32 19.74 -10.18 14.17
N ASN A 33 19.21 -9.98 15.39
CA ASN A 33 17.88 -9.39 15.60
C ASN A 33 17.75 -8.00 14.96
N SER A 34 18.80 -7.18 15.00
CA SER A 34 18.79 -5.85 14.38
C SER A 34 18.67 -5.92 12.86
N GLU A 35 19.18 -6.98 12.23
CA GLU A 35 19.02 -7.21 10.80
C GLU A 35 17.58 -7.55 10.43
N VAL A 36 16.95 -8.45 11.19
CA VAL A 36 15.53 -8.79 11.03
C VAL A 36 14.65 -7.54 11.15
N VAL A 37 14.93 -6.68 12.15
CA VAL A 37 14.17 -5.44 12.36
C VAL A 37 14.35 -4.47 11.20
N ARG A 38 15.59 -4.28 10.69
CA ARG A 38 15.83 -3.42 9.53
C ARG A 38 15.14 -3.95 8.28
N ASP A 39 15.15 -5.27 8.09
CA ASP A 39 14.45 -5.91 6.97
C ASP A 39 12.94 -5.67 7.02
N ALA A 40 12.34 -5.88 8.19
CA ALA A 40 10.93 -5.60 8.44
C ALA A 40 10.58 -4.12 8.25
N LEU A 41 11.45 -3.20 8.66
CA LEU A 41 11.25 -1.75 8.46
C LEU A 41 11.31 -1.38 6.98
N ARG A 42 12.23 -1.95 6.20
CA ARG A 42 12.27 -1.71 4.75
C ARG A 42 11.00 -2.19 4.05
N LEU A 43 10.46 -3.34 4.45
CA LEU A 43 9.18 -3.83 3.93
C LEU A 43 8.01 -2.91 4.33
N TRP A 44 8.05 -2.38 5.55
CA TRP A 44 7.06 -1.38 6.00
C TRP A 44 7.15 -0.09 5.19
N GLU A 45 8.35 0.44 4.94
CA GLU A 45 8.59 1.64 4.12
C GLU A 45 8.05 1.45 2.70
N GLN A 46 8.37 0.35 2.03
CA GLN A 46 7.86 0.03 0.69
C GLN A 46 6.32 0.02 0.64
N ARG A 47 5.68 -0.54 1.69
CA ARG A 47 4.22 -0.54 1.77
C ARG A 47 3.66 0.88 1.95
N GLU A 48 4.35 1.73 2.71
CA GLU A 48 3.92 3.12 2.90
C GLU A 48 4.08 3.93 1.62
N GLU A 49 5.15 3.71 0.85
CA GLU A 49 5.33 4.30 -0.48
C GLU A 49 4.21 3.92 -1.44
N ILE A 50 3.86 2.63 -1.52
CA ILE A 50 2.74 2.15 -2.34
C ILE A 50 1.43 2.81 -1.90
N ARG A 51 1.14 2.85 -0.60
CA ARG A 51 -0.07 3.51 -0.07
C ARG A 51 -0.11 4.99 -0.46
N ALA A 52 1.02 5.69 -0.40
CA ALA A 52 1.09 7.09 -0.78
C ALA A 52 0.75 7.29 -2.27
N LEU A 53 1.25 6.42 -3.15
CA LEU A 53 0.94 6.44 -4.58
C LEU A 53 -0.53 6.14 -4.86
N GLU A 54 -1.11 5.14 -4.19
CA GLU A 54 -2.53 4.80 -4.29
C GLU A 54 -3.43 5.98 -3.86
N LEU A 55 -3.09 6.62 -2.74
CA LEU A 55 -3.81 7.78 -2.25
C LEU A 55 -3.71 8.97 -3.21
N ALA A 56 -2.52 9.21 -3.76
CA ALA A 56 -2.32 10.27 -4.76
C ALA A 56 -3.18 10.00 -6.01
N ARG A 57 -3.20 8.76 -6.50
CA ARG A 57 -4.04 8.35 -7.63
C ARG A 57 -5.53 8.52 -7.34
N LEU A 58 -5.99 8.17 -6.13
CA LEU A 58 -7.39 8.33 -5.74
C LEU A 58 -7.81 9.79 -5.70
N LYS A 59 -6.95 10.67 -5.14
CA LYS A 59 -7.18 12.12 -5.14
C LYS A 59 -7.27 12.67 -6.55
N GLN A 60 -6.35 12.28 -7.43
CA GLN A 60 -6.39 12.69 -8.83
C GLN A 60 -7.69 12.25 -9.53
N ALA A 61 -8.09 10.99 -9.37
CA ALA A 61 -9.33 10.48 -9.96
C ALA A 61 -10.58 11.20 -9.43
N TYR A 62 -10.57 11.59 -8.15
CA TYR A 62 -11.62 12.41 -7.56
C TYR A 62 -11.68 13.81 -8.20
N ASP A 63 -10.53 14.48 -8.32
CA ASP A 63 -10.45 15.82 -8.92
C ASP A 63 -10.88 15.79 -10.40
N GLU A 64 -10.46 14.76 -11.14
CA GLU A 64 -10.91 14.50 -12.52
C GLU A 64 -12.43 14.28 -12.59
N GLY A 65 -12.99 13.53 -11.65
CA GLY A 65 -14.44 13.31 -11.55
C GLY A 65 -15.21 14.60 -11.28
N ILE A 66 -14.75 15.42 -10.33
CA ILE A 66 -15.34 16.73 -10.04
C ILE A 66 -15.25 17.67 -11.25
N ALA A 67 -14.16 17.62 -12.00
CA ALA A 67 -13.97 18.41 -13.21
C ALA A 67 -14.70 17.86 -14.45
N SER A 68 -15.27 16.65 -14.39
CA SER A 68 -15.82 15.95 -15.57
C SER A 68 -17.18 16.48 -16.06
N GLY A 69 -17.79 17.42 -15.35
CA GLY A 69 -19.06 18.05 -15.72
C GLY A 69 -20.22 17.63 -14.82
N GLU A 70 -21.46 17.84 -15.31
CA GLU A 70 -22.66 17.58 -14.52
C GLU A 70 -22.87 16.07 -14.29
N PRO A 71 -23.20 15.64 -13.07
CA PRO A 71 -23.58 14.26 -12.80
C PRO A 71 -24.78 13.82 -13.67
N VAL A 72 -24.76 12.55 -14.06
CA VAL A 72 -25.81 11.92 -14.85
C VAL A 72 -26.59 10.95 -13.97
N GLU A 73 -27.92 10.95 -14.11
CA GLU A 73 -28.79 9.99 -13.44
C GLU A 73 -28.35 8.53 -13.69
N ALA A 74 -28.31 7.73 -12.62
CA ALA A 74 -27.68 6.42 -12.63
C ALA A 74 -28.28 5.48 -13.69
N ASP A 75 -29.60 5.44 -13.83
CA ASP A 75 -30.28 4.56 -14.80
C ASP A 75 -29.91 4.90 -16.25
N LEU A 76 -29.82 6.20 -16.56
CA LEU A 76 -29.39 6.68 -17.88
C LEU A 76 -27.91 6.36 -18.13
N ALA A 77 -27.06 6.52 -17.13
CA ALA A 77 -25.65 6.18 -17.20
C ALA A 77 -25.46 4.67 -17.47
N PHE A 78 -26.16 3.80 -16.72
CA PHE A 78 -26.09 2.36 -16.91
C PHE A 78 -26.67 1.89 -18.24
N ALA A 79 -27.76 2.51 -18.73
CA ALA A 79 -28.30 2.23 -20.05
C ALA A 79 -27.27 2.55 -21.16
N ARG A 80 -26.61 3.71 -21.08
CA ARG A 80 -25.53 4.11 -22.00
C ARG A 80 -24.35 3.16 -21.96
N ILE A 81 -23.90 2.76 -20.76
CA ILE A 81 -22.79 1.80 -20.61
C ILE A 81 -23.15 0.45 -21.22
N ARG A 82 -24.35 -0.08 -20.94
CA ARG A 82 -24.79 -1.36 -21.51
C ARG A 82 -24.84 -1.32 -23.04
N ALA A 83 -25.41 -0.25 -23.61
CA ALA A 83 -25.46 -0.09 -25.07
C ALA A 83 -24.05 -0.06 -25.70
N ASN A 84 -23.10 0.62 -25.06
CA ASN A 84 -21.72 0.73 -25.55
C ASN A 84 -20.89 -0.56 -25.37
N VAL A 85 -21.12 -1.31 -24.28
CA VAL A 85 -20.33 -2.50 -23.93
C VAL A 85 -20.87 -3.76 -24.63
N PHE A 86 -22.19 -3.88 -24.78
CA PHE A 86 -22.84 -5.09 -25.31
C PHE A 86 -23.38 -4.92 -26.73
N GLY A 87 -23.53 -3.68 -27.23
CA GLY A 87 -24.07 -3.40 -28.57
C GLY A 87 -25.54 -3.80 -28.74
N GLU A 88 -26.24 -3.19 -29.70
CA GLU A 88 -27.60 -3.57 -30.12
C GLU A 88 -27.67 -4.93 -30.86
N GLN A 89 -26.78 -5.88 -30.57
CA GLN A 89 -26.85 -7.22 -31.17
C GLN A 89 -27.62 -8.18 -30.25
N ASP A 90 -28.89 -7.92 -30.05
CA ASP A 90 -29.91 -8.89 -29.63
C ASP A 90 -31.31 -8.26 -29.81
N ALA A 91 -31.66 -7.92 -31.06
CA ALA A 91 -33.03 -7.66 -31.51
C ALA A 91 -33.14 -7.91 -33.01
#